data_AF-A0A1F7RPW9-F1
#
_entry.id   AF-A0A1F7RPW9-F1
#
_cell.length_a   1.000
_cell.length_b   1.000
_cell.length_c   1.000
_cell.angle_alpha   90.00
_cell.angle_beta   90.00
_cell.angle_gamma   90.00
#
_symmetry.space_group_name_H-M   'P 1'
#
loop_
_entity.id
_entity.type
_entity.pdbx_description
1 polymer ?
#
loop_
_entity_poly.entity_id
_entity_poly.type
_entity_poly.pdbx_seq_one_letter_code
_entity_poly.pdbx_strand_id
1 'polypeptide(L)'
;MVMGKHLEFLKKAKEKGDIGHILISGHNHITMTEAVKSGEFDMAFFPFNVIEKEPLEALIDEANKRNVVTVVMKPLGGGVIPNIPLALRFFLDYNVDLIVPGIASLRELEENFRTISENKKLTKEELSILEKDVESLGKDFCRRCSYCQPCTSNIMIPFVHGIHQKCYGKPVDENIQYMLNMGKRLLPSLKTCSECGQCEEKCPYDLPTRQRIKDLIAMVAQ
;
A
#
# COMPACT_ATOMS: atom_id res chain seq x y z
N MET A 1 -7.19 21.80 -12.37
CA MET A 1 -6.94 20.42 -11.89
C MET A 1 -5.62 19.90 -12.44
N VAL A 2 -4.86 19.19 -11.61
CA VAL A 2 -3.53 18.61 -11.92
C VAL A 2 -3.51 17.67 -13.14
N MET A 3 -4.68 17.20 -13.60
CA MET A 3 -4.80 16.23 -14.69
C MET A 3 -5.19 16.79 -16.06
N GLY A 4 -5.39 18.11 -16.23
CA GLY A 4 -6.06 18.71 -17.40
C GLY A 4 -5.77 18.06 -18.77
N LYS A 5 -4.53 18.18 -19.27
CA LYS A 5 -4.15 17.61 -20.59
C LYS A 5 -4.22 16.08 -20.66
N HIS A 6 -3.97 15.41 -19.53
CA HIS A 6 -3.94 13.94 -19.46
C HIS A 6 -5.36 13.36 -19.43
N LEU A 7 -6.26 13.99 -18.67
CA LEU A 7 -7.66 13.61 -18.61
C LEU A 7 -8.36 13.85 -19.95
N GLU A 8 -8.10 14.99 -20.61
CA GLU A 8 -8.60 15.27 -21.97
C GLU A 8 -8.18 14.21 -22.98
N PHE A 9 -6.93 13.74 -22.90
CA PHE A 9 -6.45 12.64 -23.73
C PHE A 9 -7.24 11.35 -23.48
N LEU A 10 -7.47 10.98 -22.21
CA LEU A 10 -8.23 9.79 -21.83
C LEU A 10 -9.71 9.88 -22.25
N LYS A 11 -10.33 11.05 -22.13
CA LYS A 11 -11.70 11.29 -22.60
C LYS A 11 -11.83 11.06 -24.11
N LYS A 12 -10.91 11.62 -24.90
CA LYS A 12 -10.86 11.39 -26.35
C LYS A 12 -10.63 9.93 -26.71
N ALA A 13 -9.80 9.21 -25.96
CA ALA A 13 -9.60 7.77 -26.14
C ALA A 13 -10.89 6.98 -25.84
N LYS A 14 -11.64 7.35 -24.80
CA LYS A 14 -12.94 6.76 -24.46
C LYS A 14 -14.00 7.04 -25.54
N GLU A 15 -14.09 8.28 -26.02
CA GLU A 15 -15.00 8.67 -27.10
C GLU A 15 -14.75 7.92 -28.41
N LYS A 16 -13.48 7.64 -28.72
CA LYS A 16 -13.09 6.83 -29.89
C LYS A 16 -13.36 5.34 -29.71
N GLY A 17 -13.60 4.87 -28.48
CA GLY A 17 -13.73 3.46 -28.15
C GLY A 17 -12.40 2.72 -27.93
N ASP A 18 -11.27 3.44 -27.83
CA ASP A 18 -9.95 2.83 -27.56
C ASP A 18 -9.87 2.29 -26.12
N ILE A 19 -10.60 2.90 -25.19
CA ILE A 19 -10.75 2.47 -23.80
C ILE A 19 -12.22 2.53 -23.38
N GLY A 20 -12.65 1.61 -22.50
CA GLY A 20 -14.02 1.59 -21.99
C GLY A 20 -14.27 2.51 -20.78
N HIS A 21 -13.25 2.68 -19.92
CA HIS A 21 -13.38 3.36 -18.63
C HIS A 21 -12.13 4.18 -18.28
N ILE A 22 -12.32 5.23 -17.47
CA ILE A 22 -11.28 6.09 -16.94
C ILE A 22 -11.24 5.92 -15.43
N LEU A 23 -10.09 5.51 -14.91
CA LEU A 23 -9.84 5.29 -13.49
C LEU A 23 -8.85 6.34 -12.96
N ILE A 24 -9.03 6.76 -11.72
CA ILE A 24 -8.04 7.52 -10.94
C ILE A 24 -7.46 6.62 -9.84
N SER A 25 -6.16 6.74 -9.59
CA SER A 25 -5.49 6.09 -8.46
C SER A 25 -4.66 7.10 -7.68
N GLY A 26 -4.62 6.94 -6.36
CA GLY A 26 -3.88 7.83 -5.47
C GLY A 26 -3.81 7.28 -4.05
N HIS A 27 -2.93 7.86 -3.24
CA HIS A 27 -2.63 7.40 -1.88
C HIS A 27 -3.17 8.31 -0.78
N ASN A 28 -3.67 9.49 -1.14
CA ASN A 28 -4.19 10.49 -0.21
C ASN A 28 -5.72 10.53 -0.34
N HIS A 29 -6.45 10.18 0.71
CA HIS A 29 -7.90 10.05 0.66
C HIS A 29 -8.59 11.37 0.33
N ILE A 30 -8.11 12.49 0.88
CA ILE A 30 -8.66 13.84 0.63
C ILE A 30 -8.59 14.18 -0.87
N THR A 31 -7.43 13.97 -1.49
CA THR A 31 -7.22 14.21 -2.93
C THR A 31 -8.11 13.30 -3.78
N MET A 32 -8.23 12.03 -3.38
CA MET A 32 -9.10 11.07 -4.07
C MET A 32 -10.59 11.44 -3.93
N THR A 33 -11.00 11.97 -2.77
CA THR A 33 -12.38 12.44 -2.56
C THR A 33 -12.70 13.60 -3.50
N GLU A 34 -11.81 14.57 -3.66
CA GLU A 34 -12.00 15.68 -4.61
C GLU A 34 -11.98 15.19 -6.07
N ALA A 35 -11.15 14.19 -6.39
CA ALA A 35 -11.15 13.58 -7.72
C ALA A 35 -12.49 12.89 -8.02
N VAL A 36 -13.04 12.13 -7.07
CA VAL A 36 -14.37 11.51 -7.18
C VAL A 36 -15.47 12.56 -7.36
N LYS A 37 -15.41 13.67 -6.61
CA LYS A 37 -16.39 14.76 -6.72
C LYS A 37 -16.40 15.46 -8.07
N SER A 38 -15.31 15.40 -8.82
CA SER A 38 -15.23 16.01 -10.16
C SER A 38 -16.17 15.37 -11.18
N GLY A 39 -16.60 14.11 -10.98
CA GLY A 39 -17.45 13.36 -11.91
C GLY A 39 -16.72 12.85 -13.16
N GLU A 40 -15.39 12.90 -13.17
CA GLU A 40 -14.56 12.60 -14.35
C GLU A 40 -14.12 11.13 -14.46
N PHE A 41 -14.34 10.34 -13.41
CA PHE A 41 -13.79 8.99 -13.28
C PHE A 41 -14.89 7.96 -13.06
N ASP A 42 -14.78 6.83 -13.75
CA ASP A 42 -15.66 5.67 -13.56
C ASP A 42 -15.25 4.86 -12.33
N MET A 43 -13.98 4.93 -11.93
CA MET A 43 -13.43 4.15 -10.81
C MET A 43 -12.37 4.93 -10.01
N ALA A 44 -12.27 4.66 -8.71
CA ALA A 44 -11.29 5.22 -7.79
C ALA A 44 -10.50 4.12 -7.07
N PHE A 45 -9.17 4.11 -7.23
CA PHE A 45 -8.27 3.10 -6.69
C PHE A 45 -7.39 3.68 -5.56
N PHE A 46 -7.66 3.29 -4.31
CA PHE A 46 -7.06 3.93 -3.12
C PHE A 46 -6.73 2.92 -2.01
N PRO A 47 -5.76 3.20 -1.11
CA PRO A 47 -5.47 2.34 0.02
C PRO A 47 -6.63 2.29 1.00
N PHE A 48 -7.08 1.10 1.38
CA PHE A 48 -8.03 0.89 2.48
C PHE A 48 -7.79 -0.50 3.09
N ASN A 49 -7.69 -0.59 4.43
CA ASN A 49 -7.53 -1.84 5.17
C ASN A 49 -7.78 -1.60 6.67
N VAL A 50 -7.58 -2.62 7.52
CA VAL A 50 -7.80 -2.50 8.97
C VAL A 50 -6.87 -1.47 9.65
N ILE A 51 -5.77 -1.06 9.02
CA ILE A 51 -4.87 -0.02 9.53
C ILE A 51 -5.19 1.34 8.89
N GLU A 52 -5.35 1.38 7.57
CA GLU A 52 -5.63 2.59 6.78
C GLU A 52 -7.15 2.73 6.58
N LYS A 53 -7.82 3.35 7.57
CA LYS A 53 -9.28 3.52 7.62
C LYS A 53 -9.76 4.93 7.20
N GLU A 54 -8.85 5.84 6.89
CA GLU A 54 -9.14 7.23 6.49
C GLU A 54 -10.12 7.39 5.32
N PRO A 55 -10.15 6.49 4.31
CA PRO A 55 -11.16 6.55 3.25
C PRO A 55 -12.62 6.51 3.74
N LEU A 56 -12.87 5.99 4.94
CA LEU A 56 -14.21 5.97 5.56
C LEU A 56 -14.70 7.36 5.95
N GLU A 57 -13.83 8.36 6.07
CA GLU A 57 -14.23 9.72 6.45
C GLU A 57 -15.10 10.39 5.38
N ALA A 58 -14.85 10.11 4.10
CA ALA A 58 -15.59 10.72 3.00
C ALA A 58 -15.47 9.99 1.65
N LEU A 59 -14.32 9.40 1.34
CA LEU A 59 -14.02 8.88 0.00
C LEU A 59 -14.98 7.78 -0.44
N ILE A 60 -15.18 6.76 0.40
CA ILE A 60 -16.06 5.62 0.07
C ILE A 60 -17.50 6.10 -0.12
N ASP A 61 -18.00 6.96 0.76
CA ASP A 61 -19.36 7.50 0.67
C ASP A 61 -19.56 8.37 -0.57
N GLU A 62 -18.62 9.25 -0.89
CA GLU A 62 -18.71 10.10 -2.08
C GLU A 62 -18.63 9.30 -3.38
N ALA A 63 -17.82 8.23 -3.41
CA ALA A 63 -17.73 7.36 -4.58
C ALA A 63 -19.05 6.64 -4.82
N ASN A 64 -19.63 6.05 -3.77
CA ASN A 64 -20.93 5.37 -3.84
C ASN A 64 -22.06 6.31 -4.26
N LYS A 65 -22.16 7.51 -3.68
CA LYS A 65 -23.19 8.50 -4.05
C LYS A 65 -23.16 8.88 -5.53
N ARG A 66 -21.99 8.79 -6.16
CA ARG A 66 -21.73 9.22 -7.53
C ARG A 66 -21.61 8.07 -8.52
N ASN A 67 -21.84 6.83 -8.08
CA ASN A 67 -21.66 5.61 -8.87
C ASN A 67 -20.25 5.46 -9.44
N VAL A 68 -19.23 5.87 -8.67
CA VAL A 68 -17.82 5.62 -8.99
C VAL A 68 -17.40 4.32 -8.31
N VAL A 69 -16.93 3.35 -9.11
CA VAL A 69 -16.50 2.04 -8.59
C VAL A 69 -15.30 2.22 -7.67
N THR A 70 -15.40 1.70 -6.46
CA THR A 70 -14.34 1.71 -5.45
C THR A 70 -13.45 0.47 -5.61
N VAL A 71 -12.16 0.72 -5.83
CA VAL A 71 -11.15 -0.33 -5.92
C VAL A 71 -10.18 -0.16 -4.76
N VAL A 72 -10.08 -1.17 -3.89
CA VAL A 72 -9.24 -1.16 -2.70
C VAL A 72 -7.84 -1.63 -3.06
N MET A 73 -6.90 -0.71 -2.93
CA MET A 73 -5.46 -0.94 -3.03
C MET A 73 -4.91 -1.41 -1.68
N LYS A 74 -3.90 -2.28 -1.72
CA LYS A 74 -3.17 -2.77 -0.54
C LYS A 74 -4.09 -3.25 0.59
N PRO A 75 -5.04 -4.17 0.32
CA PRO A 75 -5.90 -4.69 1.37
C PRO A 75 -5.10 -5.40 2.48
N LEU A 76 -3.88 -5.85 2.19
CA LEU A 76 -2.96 -6.52 3.13
C LEU A 76 -1.81 -5.61 3.64
N GLY A 77 -1.95 -4.28 3.50
CA GLY A 77 -0.94 -3.31 3.99
C GLY A 77 0.44 -3.45 3.36
N GLY A 78 0.55 -3.96 2.12
CA GLY A 78 1.85 -4.26 1.51
C GLY A 78 2.49 -5.57 1.99
N GLY A 79 1.68 -6.48 2.54
CA GLY A 79 2.09 -7.82 2.98
C GLY A 79 2.50 -7.89 4.45
N VAL A 80 2.03 -6.95 5.26
CA VAL A 80 2.45 -6.77 6.65
C VAL A 80 1.40 -7.25 7.65
N ILE A 81 0.15 -7.33 7.19
CA ILE A 81 -0.97 -7.83 7.98
C ILE A 81 -0.87 -9.36 8.00
N PRO A 82 -0.66 -9.98 9.18
CA PRO A 82 -0.33 -11.40 9.26
C PRO A 82 -1.55 -12.29 9.01
N ASN A 83 -2.73 -11.88 9.51
CA ASN A 83 -3.94 -12.67 9.46
C ASN A 83 -4.73 -12.40 8.18
N ILE A 84 -4.25 -12.96 7.07
CA ILE A 84 -4.82 -12.75 5.73
C ILE A 84 -6.31 -13.10 5.67
N PRO A 85 -6.80 -14.25 6.20
CA PRO A 85 -8.22 -14.57 6.10
C PRO A 85 -9.13 -13.53 6.77
N LEU A 86 -8.77 -13.05 7.96
CA LEU A 86 -9.55 -12.02 8.63
C LEU A 86 -9.43 -10.66 7.91
N ALA A 87 -8.23 -10.31 7.43
CA ALA A 87 -7.99 -9.08 6.70
C ALA A 87 -8.79 -8.99 5.39
N LEU A 88 -8.99 -10.12 4.70
CA LEU A 88 -9.84 -10.17 3.50
C LEU A 88 -11.33 -10.07 3.85
N ARG A 89 -11.78 -10.77 4.89
CA ARG A 89 -13.18 -10.71 5.35
C ARG A 89 -13.58 -9.34 5.91
N PHE A 90 -12.62 -8.55 6.38
CA PHE A 90 -12.84 -7.17 6.83
C PHE A 90 -13.64 -6.33 5.84
N PHE A 91 -13.40 -6.50 4.53
CA PHE A 91 -14.06 -5.69 3.50
C PHE A 91 -15.55 -6.00 3.33
N LEU A 92 -16.03 -7.18 3.79
CA LEU A 92 -17.44 -7.57 3.68
C LEU A 92 -18.38 -6.71 4.54
N ASP A 93 -17.83 -5.91 5.46
CA ASP A 93 -18.58 -4.96 6.28
C ASP A 93 -18.59 -3.53 5.72
N TYR A 94 -17.96 -3.30 4.56
CA TYR A 94 -17.88 -1.98 3.94
C TYR A 94 -18.46 -2.00 2.53
N ASN A 95 -18.99 -0.84 2.12
CA ASN A 95 -19.57 -0.66 0.79
C ASN A 95 -18.46 -0.34 -0.23
N VAL A 96 -17.65 -1.36 -0.54
CA VAL A 96 -16.59 -1.31 -1.55
C VAL A 96 -16.82 -2.37 -2.63
N ASP A 97 -16.46 -2.07 -3.88
CA ASP A 97 -16.82 -2.91 -5.04
C ASP A 97 -15.78 -3.99 -5.32
N LEU A 98 -14.50 -3.65 -5.24
CA LEU A 98 -13.39 -4.56 -5.58
C LEU A 98 -12.23 -4.41 -4.61
N ILE A 99 -11.65 -5.53 -4.19
CA ILE A 99 -10.37 -5.56 -3.47
C ILE A 99 -9.28 -6.22 -4.33
N VAL A 100 -8.07 -5.66 -4.29
CA VAL A 100 -6.94 -6.17 -5.09
C VAL A 100 -5.82 -6.63 -4.15
N PRO A 101 -5.88 -7.87 -3.61
CA PRO A 101 -4.83 -8.41 -2.76
C PRO A 101 -3.58 -8.76 -3.57
N GLY A 102 -2.41 -8.65 -2.93
CA GLY A 102 -1.16 -9.16 -3.48
C GLY A 102 -1.13 -10.68 -3.37
N ILE A 103 -0.69 -11.34 -4.45
CA ILE A 103 -0.69 -12.80 -4.57
C ILE A 103 0.64 -13.22 -5.23
N ALA A 104 1.37 -14.13 -4.60
CA ALA A 104 2.66 -14.62 -5.07
C ALA A 104 2.61 -16.07 -5.58
N SER A 105 1.53 -16.81 -5.33
CA SER A 105 1.37 -18.20 -5.76
C SER A 105 -0.09 -18.56 -6.09
N LEU A 106 -0.28 -19.63 -6.88
CA LEU A 106 -1.63 -20.17 -7.15
C LEU A 106 -2.33 -20.62 -5.88
N ARG A 107 -1.59 -21.15 -4.90
CA ARG A 107 -2.15 -21.52 -3.61
C ARG A 107 -2.74 -20.33 -2.88
N GLU A 108 -2.01 -19.21 -2.82
CA GLU A 108 -2.52 -17.96 -2.22
C GLU A 108 -3.74 -17.43 -2.97
N LEU A 109 -3.76 -17.55 -4.30
CA LEU A 109 -4.94 -17.19 -5.11
C LEU A 109 -6.18 -17.99 -4.69
N GLU A 110 -6.04 -19.31 -4.62
CA GLU A 110 -7.13 -20.23 -4.25
C GLU A 110 -7.61 -20.00 -2.80
N GLU A 111 -6.67 -19.81 -1.87
CA GLU A 111 -6.99 -19.53 -0.46
C GLU A 111 -7.73 -18.19 -0.31
N ASN A 112 -7.23 -17.13 -0.96
CA ASN A 112 -7.87 -15.81 -0.94
C ASN A 112 -9.27 -15.84 -1.57
N PHE A 113 -9.41 -16.52 -2.71
CA PHE A 113 -10.69 -16.67 -3.40
C PHE A 113 -11.69 -17.43 -2.53
N ARG A 114 -11.29 -18.55 -1.91
CA ARG A 114 -12.15 -19.31 -1.00
C ARG A 114 -12.62 -18.46 0.17
N THR A 115 -11.70 -17.76 0.84
CA THR A 115 -12.03 -16.90 1.99
C THR A 115 -13.09 -15.85 1.67
N ILE A 116 -12.96 -15.16 0.53
CA ILE A 116 -13.96 -14.15 0.12
C ILE A 116 -15.26 -14.80 -0.36
N SER A 117 -15.19 -15.91 -1.08
CA SER A 117 -16.35 -16.60 -1.65
C SER A 117 -17.27 -17.20 -0.59
N GLU A 118 -16.76 -17.52 0.60
CA GLU A 118 -17.57 -17.93 1.74
C GLU A 118 -18.54 -16.82 2.21
N ASN A 119 -18.30 -15.56 1.83
CA ASN A 119 -19.13 -14.39 2.16
C ASN A 119 -19.46 -14.29 3.66
N LYS A 120 -18.51 -14.68 4.51
CA LYS A 120 -18.66 -14.72 5.96
C LYS A 120 -18.09 -13.45 6.57
N LYS A 121 -18.94 -12.54 7.04
CA LYS A 121 -18.54 -11.35 7.80
C LYS A 121 -17.75 -11.70 9.06
N LEU A 122 -16.93 -10.76 9.54
CA LEU A 122 -16.20 -10.94 10.79
C LEU A 122 -17.16 -10.86 11.98
N THR A 123 -16.94 -11.68 13.01
CA THR A 123 -17.54 -11.41 14.33
C THR A 123 -16.79 -10.28 15.03
N LYS A 124 -17.36 -9.75 16.12
CA LYS A 124 -16.70 -8.72 16.93
C LYS A 124 -15.39 -9.24 17.54
N GLU A 125 -15.37 -10.51 17.93
CA GLU A 125 -14.20 -11.19 18.48
C GLU A 125 -13.11 -11.35 17.41
N GLU A 126 -13.47 -11.79 16.20
CA GLU A 126 -12.53 -11.90 15.08
C GLU A 126 -11.97 -10.54 14.65
N LEU A 127 -12.81 -9.50 14.62
CA LEU A 127 -12.35 -8.13 14.35
C LEU A 127 -11.36 -7.67 15.43
N SER A 128 -11.65 -7.93 16.71
CA SER A 128 -10.74 -7.58 17.81
C SER A 128 -9.40 -8.32 17.72
N ILE A 129 -9.39 -9.59 17.27
CA ILE A 129 -8.15 -10.33 16.99
C ILE A 129 -7.37 -9.64 15.88
N LEU A 130 -8.02 -9.32 14.76
CA LEU A 130 -7.38 -8.66 13.64
C LEU A 130 -6.80 -7.29 14.02
N GLU A 131 -7.52 -6.50 14.83
CA GLU A 131 -7.06 -5.19 15.29
C GLU A 131 -5.85 -5.31 16.23
N LYS A 132 -5.83 -6.31 17.13
CA LYS A 132 -4.66 -6.62 17.98
C LYS A 132 -3.45 -7.08 17.17
N ASP A 133 -3.66 -7.89 16.14
CA ASP A 133 -2.59 -8.40 15.26
C ASP A 133 -1.83 -7.26 14.56
N VAL A 134 -2.50 -6.13 14.31
CA VAL A 134 -1.92 -4.97 13.61
C VAL A 134 -1.59 -3.79 14.53
N GLU A 135 -1.98 -3.85 15.81
CA GLU A 135 -1.80 -2.75 16.77
C GLU A 135 -0.33 -2.30 16.86
N SER A 136 0.59 -3.26 16.96
CA SER A 136 2.03 -3.00 17.04
C SER A 136 2.65 -2.45 15.75
N LEU A 137 1.99 -2.62 14.60
CA LEU A 137 2.48 -2.09 13.32
C LEU A 137 2.26 -0.57 13.22
N GLY A 138 1.20 -0.06 13.85
CA GLY A 138 0.79 1.34 13.74
C GLY A 138 0.74 1.79 12.27
N LYS A 139 1.25 2.99 11.99
CA LYS A 139 1.38 3.50 10.61
C LYS A 139 2.81 3.49 10.08
N ASP A 140 3.78 3.00 10.85
CA ASP A 140 5.21 3.08 10.50
C ASP A 140 5.69 1.89 9.67
N PHE A 141 5.11 1.68 8.49
CA PHE A 141 5.55 0.61 7.58
C PHE A 141 5.50 1.01 6.12
N CYS A 142 6.30 0.33 5.30
CA CYS A 142 6.33 0.60 3.87
C CYS A 142 5.24 -0.14 3.12
N ARG A 143 4.47 0.63 2.35
CA ARG A 143 3.39 0.12 1.50
C ARG A 143 3.83 -0.19 0.06
N ARG A 144 5.15 -0.24 -0.18
CA ARG A 144 5.77 -0.71 -1.44
C ARG A 144 5.29 -0.01 -2.73
N CYS A 145 4.95 1.29 -2.67
CA CYS A 145 4.52 2.06 -3.85
C CYS A 145 5.66 2.59 -4.72
N SER A 146 6.90 2.56 -4.22
CA SER A 146 8.10 3.05 -4.90
C SER A 146 8.09 4.52 -5.31
N TYR A 147 7.20 5.36 -4.76
CA TYR A 147 7.20 6.82 -5.03
C TYR A 147 8.50 7.51 -4.59
N CYS A 148 9.20 6.92 -3.64
CA CYS A 148 10.53 7.35 -3.22
C CYS A 148 11.63 7.18 -4.30
N GLN A 149 11.33 6.54 -5.44
CA GLN A 149 12.26 6.36 -6.57
C GLN A 149 12.04 7.40 -7.70
N PRO A 150 13.06 7.67 -8.54
CA PRO A 150 14.46 7.27 -8.37
C PRO A 150 15.13 8.05 -7.23
N CYS A 151 16.07 7.39 -6.53
CA CYS A 151 17.00 8.06 -5.61
C CYS A 151 18.17 8.69 -6.39
N THR A 152 18.56 9.92 -6.05
CA THR A 152 19.72 10.61 -6.68
C THR A 152 21.04 9.89 -6.44
N SER A 153 21.16 9.16 -5.33
CA SER A 153 22.31 8.31 -5.01
C SER A 153 22.18 6.87 -5.53
N ASN A 154 21.16 6.59 -6.37
CA ASN A 154 20.85 5.27 -6.91
C ASN A 154 20.61 4.17 -5.85
N ILE A 155 20.07 4.56 -4.68
CA ILE A 155 19.73 3.62 -3.61
C ILE A 155 18.36 2.99 -3.88
N MET A 156 18.28 1.67 -3.75
CA MET A 156 17.04 0.91 -3.83
C MET A 156 16.21 1.03 -2.54
N ILE A 157 15.63 2.21 -2.30
CA ILE A 157 14.87 2.57 -1.10
C ILE A 157 13.74 1.57 -0.73
N PRO A 158 12.93 1.03 -1.67
CA PRO A 158 11.95 0.00 -1.31
C PRO A 158 12.56 -1.23 -0.63
N PHE A 159 13.77 -1.64 -1.03
CA PHE A 159 14.48 -2.75 -0.40
C PHE A 159 14.99 -2.36 0.99
N VAL A 160 15.47 -1.13 1.18
CA VAL A 160 15.86 -0.61 2.50
C VAL A 160 14.68 -0.75 3.46
N HIS A 161 13.51 -0.26 3.06
CA HIS A 161 12.30 -0.36 3.88
C HIS A 161 11.87 -1.80 4.13
N GLY A 162 11.95 -2.67 3.11
CA GLY A 162 11.58 -4.08 3.25
C GLY A 162 12.49 -4.85 4.22
N ILE A 163 13.80 -4.59 4.18
CA ILE A 163 14.76 -5.20 5.10
C ILE A 163 14.57 -4.62 6.50
N HIS A 164 14.48 -3.28 6.63
CA HIS A 164 14.26 -2.61 7.91
C HIS A 164 13.01 -3.16 8.60
N GLN A 165 11.88 -3.21 7.91
CA GLN A 165 10.62 -3.73 8.45
C GLN A 165 10.71 -5.21 8.89
N LYS A 166 11.50 -6.02 8.19
CA LYS A 166 11.65 -7.45 8.51
C LYS A 166 12.68 -7.71 9.61
N CYS A 167 13.69 -6.87 9.77
CA CYS A 167 14.85 -7.15 10.63
C CYS A 167 14.97 -6.24 11.86
N TYR A 168 14.53 -4.98 11.77
CA TYR A 168 14.79 -3.99 12.82
C TYR A 168 14.07 -4.35 14.13
N GLY A 169 14.84 -4.40 15.22
CA GLY A 169 14.33 -4.70 16.57
C GLY A 169 13.84 -6.15 16.77
N LYS A 170 14.10 -7.06 15.83
CA LYS A 170 13.64 -8.47 15.89
C LYS A 170 14.79 -9.44 16.19
N PRO A 171 14.53 -10.55 16.90
CA PRO A 171 15.53 -11.58 17.13
C PRO A 171 15.96 -12.21 15.80
N VAL A 172 17.26 -12.53 15.66
CA VAL A 172 17.79 -13.07 14.41
C VAL A 172 17.46 -14.56 14.30
N ASP A 173 16.53 -14.89 13.40
CA ASP A 173 16.28 -16.24 12.90
C ASP A 173 16.86 -16.44 11.49
N GLU A 174 16.71 -17.62 10.90
CA GLU A 174 17.21 -17.92 9.54
C GLU A 174 16.64 -16.98 8.47
N ASN A 175 15.36 -16.62 8.58
CA ASN A 175 14.68 -15.72 7.64
C ASN A 175 15.20 -14.29 7.74
N ILE A 176 15.48 -13.81 8.95
CA ILE A 176 16.07 -12.49 9.21
C ILE A 176 17.53 -12.49 8.78
N GLN A 177 18.28 -13.56 9.05
CA GLN A 177 19.67 -13.69 8.61
C GLN A 177 19.79 -13.61 7.08
N TYR A 178 18.88 -14.25 6.35
CA TYR A 178 18.81 -14.13 4.89
C TYR A 178 18.61 -12.67 4.44
N MET A 179 17.67 -11.95 5.06
CA MET A 179 17.40 -10.54 4.74
C MET A 179 18.56 -9.61 5.09
N LEU A 180 19.23 -9.84 6.22
CA LEU A 180 20.43 -9.09 6.60
C LEU A 180 21.56 -9.33 5.59
N ASN A 181 21.73 -10.55 5.09
CA ASN A 181 22.69 -10.85 4.02
C ASN A 181 22.36 -10.10 2.71
N MET A 182 21.09 -9.92 2.38
CA MET A 182 20.70 -9.03 1.28
C MET A 182 21.08 -7.58 1.58
N GLY A 183 20.85 -7.11 2.81
CA GLY A 183 21.27 -5.77 3.27
C GLY A 183 22.78 -5.56 3.16
N LYS A 184 23.60 -6.57 3.51
CA LYS A 184 25.07 -6.53 3.34
C LYS A 184 25.48 -6.26 1.89
N ARG A 185 24.77 -6.83 0.90
CA ARG A 185 25.04 -6.57 -0.52
C ARG A 185 24.69 -5.14 -0.94
N LEU A 186 23.72 -4.52 -0.27
CA LEU A 186 23.34 -3.12 -0.52
C LEU A 186 24.29 -2.12 0.16
N LEU A 187 25.07 -2.54 1.15
CA LEU A 187 25.90 -1.66 1.99
C LEU A 187 26.76 -0.65 1.20
N PRO A 188 27.44 -1.01 0.09
CA PRO A 188 28.19 -0.02 -0.69
C PRO A 188 27.33 1.13 -1.23
N SER A 189 26.11 0.82 -1.69
CA SER A 189 25.15 1.82 -2.16
C SER A 189 24.54 2.61 -1.00
N LEU A 190 24.26 1.98 0.14
CA LEU A 190 23.71 2.70 1.30
C LEU A 190 24.66 3.80 1.80
N LYS A 191 25.98 3.56 1.71
CA LYS A 191 27.02 4.53 2.08
C LYS A 191 27.11 5.75 1.14
N THR A 192 26.46 5.73 -0.03
CA THR A 192 26.41 6.88 -0.95
C THR A 192 25.24 7.83 -0.67
N CYS A 193 24.43 7.55 0.36
CA CYS A 193 23.32 8.41 0.77
C CYS A 193 23.82 9.80 1.16
N SER A 194 23.31 10.85 0.51
CA SER A 194 23.64 12.24 0.82
C SER A 194 22.70 12.89 1.84
N GLU A 195 21.79 12.10 2.45
CA GLU A 195 20.76 12.56 3.39
C GLU A 195 19.85 13.70 2.87
N CYS A 196 19.65 13.79 1.55
CA CYS A 196 18.93 14.92 0.92
C CYS A 196 17.44 15.02 1.25
N GLY A 197 16.80 13.97 1.78
CA GLY A 197 15.38 13.99 2.18
C GLY A 197 14.34 13.86 1.06
N GLN A 198 14.73 13.95 -0.23
CA GLN A 198 13.78 13.88 -1.37
C GLN A 198 12.91 12.61 -1.39
N CYS A 199 13.40 11.50 -0.84
CA CYS A 199 12.64 10.27 -0.74
C CYS A 199 11.51 10.31 0.29
N GLU A 200 11.69 11.10 1.35
CA GLU A 200 10.70 11.33 2.41
C GLU A 200 9.63 12.28 1.90
N GLU A 201 10.01 13.37 1.22
CA GLU A 201 9.06 14.32 0.59
C GLU A 201 8.12 13.65 -0.41
N LYS A 202 8.60 12.63 -1.14
CA LYS A 202 7.79 11.85 -2.09
C LYS A 202 6.95 10.76 -1.42
N CYS A 203 7.21 10.43 -0.16
CA CYS A 203 6.52 9.34 0.52
C CYS A 203 5.14 9.82 0.98
N PRO A 204 4.02 9.23 0.50
CA PRO A 204 2.68 9.67 0.91
C PRO A 204 2.33 9.26 2.35
N TYR A 205 3.30 8.70 3.09
CA TYR A 205 3.14 8.13 4.41
C TYR A 205 4.26 8.57 5.37
N ASP A 206 5.06 9.57 4.96
CA ASP A 206 6.07 10.24 5.79
C ASP A 206 7.08 9.28 6.47
N LEU A 207 7.45 8.20 5.78
CA LEU A 207 8.37 7.20 6.34
C LEU A 207 9.77 7.79 6.53
N PRO A 208 10.43 7.54 7.68
CA PRO A 208 11.73 8.11 8.02
C PRO A 208 12.88 7.40 7.29
N THR A 209 12.92 7.54 5.97
CA THR A 209 13.82 6.81 5.07
C THR A 209 15.28 7.04 5.41
N ARG A 210 15.68 8.27 5.76
CA ARG A 210 17.07 8.57 6.16
C ARG A 210 17.47 7.83 7.42
N GLN A 211 16.59 7.78 8.42
CA GLN A 211 16.84 7.04 9.66
C GLN A 211 16.95 5.54 9.37
N ARG A 212 16.01 4.98 8.58
CA ARG A 212 16.02 3.55 8.22
C ARG A 212 17.27 3.13 7.44
N ILE A 213 17.86 4.02 6.63
CA ILE A 213 19.16 3.77 5.99
C ILE A 213 20.26 3.66 7.04
N LYS A 214 20.31 4.57 8.02
CA LYS A 214 21.30 4.54 9.11
C LYS A 214 21.16 3.26 9.95
N ASP A 215 19.94 2.92 10.33
CA ASP A 215 19.62 1.69 11.06
C ASP A 215 20.09 0.45 10.29
N LEU A 216 19.81 0.39 8.98
CA LEU A 216 20.21 -0.73 8.14
C LEU A 216 21.73 -0.85 8.03
N ILE A 217 22.46 0.26 7.85
CA ILE A 217 23.93 0.27 7.87
C ILE A 217 24.45 -0.30 9.19
N ALA A 218 23.89 0.14 10.33
CA ALA A 218 24.30 -0.32 11.65
C ALA A 218 24.05 -1.84 11.87
N MET A 219 22.95 -2.37 11.32
CA MET A 219 22.63 -3.80 11.39
C MET A 219 23.55 -4.68 10.54
N VAL A 220 24.04 -4.18 9.39
CA VAL A 220 24.76 -5.01 8.40
C VAL A 220 26.25 -4.74 8.30
N ALA A 221 26.76 -3.69 8.94
CA ALA A 221 28.19 -3.38 8.99
C ALA A 221 28.97 -4.25 9.99
N GLN A 222 28.29 -5.09 10.76
CA GLN A 222 28.85 -6.10 11.67
C GLN A 222 29.09 -7.42 10.92
#